data_AF-A0A7Z1HPK9-F1
#
_entry.id   AF-A0A7Z1HPK9-F1
#
_cell.length_a   1.000
_cell.length_b   1.000
_cell.length_c   1.000
_cell.angle_alpha   90.00
_cell.angle_beta   90.00
_cell.angle_gamma   90.00
#
_symmetry.space_group_name_H-M   'P 1'
#
loop_
_entity.id
_entity.type
_entity.pdbx_description
1 polymer ?
#
loop_
_entity_poly.entity_id
_entity_poly.type
_entity_poly.pdbx_seq_one_letter_code
_entity_poly.pdbx_strand_id
1 'polypeptide(L)'
;MKNLWMLLALSLFSGHALADGTMGNGSGWCQPTSGTHNFFFPLDQTITDTDENQAGKIVKESWSVGGEYSARCDCDNKDYQGVNYFTATTGDLTQKGTYSEAGSNGQQMDFYVLVAGKLEIGTETYIVGNLKQYIPVPFSAISNQAPTAGGCTGADINKMSAGNKGNVRIYITH
;
A
#
# COMPACT_ATOMS: atom_id res chain seq x y z
N MET A 1 -9.26 -10.00 -29.26
CA MET A 1 -9.54 -9.75 -27.83
C MET A 1 -8.32 -10.20 -27.04
N LYS A 2 -7.53 -9.26 -26.52
CA LYS A 2 -6.33 -9.55 -25.73
C LYS A 2 -6.64 -9.19 -24.29
N ASN A 3 -6.90 -10.18 -23.45
CA ASN A 3 -7.06 -9.97 -22.01
C ASN A 3 -5.71 -9.54 -21.46
N LEU A 4 -5.66 -8.35 -20.87
CA LEU A 4 -4.46 -7.80 -20.25
C LEU A 4 -4.43 -8.25 -18.79
N TRP A 5 -3.80 -9.39 -18.54
CA TRP A 5 -3.58 -9.90 -17.18
C TRP A 5 -2.44 -9.10 -16.54
N MET A 6 -2.77 -8.17 -15.64
CA MET A 6 -1.79 -7.37 -14.89
C MET A 6 -1.68 -7.85 -13.45
N LEU A 7 -0.46 -8.20 -13.04
CA LEU A 7 -0.05 -8.49 -11.67
C LEU A 7 0.57 -7.22 -11.08
N LEU A 8 -0.12 -6.53 -10.18
CA LEU A 8 0.46 -5.41 -9.43
C LEU A 8 1.01 -5.91 -8.09
N ALA A 9 2.33 -5.94 -7.95
CA ALA A 9 2.99 -6.27 -6.68
C ALA A 9 3.31 -4.98 -5.91
N LEU A 10 2.41 -4.57 -5.02
CA LEU A 10 2.65 -3.47 -4.08
C LEU A 10 3.38 -4.02 -2.84
N SER A 11 4.63 -3.61 -2.63
CA SER A 11 5.36 -3.94 -1.41
C SER A 11 5.05 -2.92 -0.30
N LEU A 12 4.39 -3.40 0.74
CA LEU A 12 4.11 -2.63 1.96
C LEU A 12 5.06 -3.08 3.07
N PHE A 13 5.79 -2.12 3.61
CA PHE A 13 6.66 -2.30 4.76
C PHE A 13 6.03 -1.58 5.95
N SER A 14 5.66 -2.32 6.99
CA SER A 14 5.29 -1.73 8.29
C SER A 14 6.53 -1.65 9.17
N GLY A 15 6.76 -0.53 9.84
CA GLY A 15 7.79 -0.39 10.86
C GLY A 15 7.33 0.55 11.96
N HIS A 16 7.80 0.38 13.18
CA HIS A 16 7.66 1.43 14.19
C HIS A 16 8.72 2.49 13.86
N ALA A 17 8.30 3.68 13.42
CA ALA A 17 9.23 4.76 13.16
C ALA A 17 9.90 5.16 14.49
N LEU A 18 11.18 4.84 14.62
CA LEU A 18 12.17 5.44 15.53
C LEU A 18 11.72 5.64 16.98
N ALA A 19 12.09 4.68 17.83
CA ALA A 19 12.44 4.91 19.23
C ALA A 19 11.42 5.74 20.04
N ASP A 20 10.18 5.25 20.14
CA ASP A 20 9.52 5.37 21.44
C ASP A 20 10.44 4.68 22.45
N GLY A 21 11.06 5.46 23.36
CA GLY A 21 12.00 4.93 24.37
C GLY A 21 11.38 3.85 25.27
N THR A 22 10.07 3.62 25.14
CA THR A 22 9.34 2.53 25.78
C THR A 22 9.28 1.24 24.96
N MET A 23 9.79 1.15 23.72
CA MET A 23 9.77 -0.12 22.96
C MET A 23 10.89 -1.11 23.37
N GLY A 24 11.83 -0.66 24.21
CA GLY A 24 13.00 -1.44 24.61
C GLY A 24 14.14 -1.41 23.58
N ASN A 25 15.01 -2.41 23.60
CA ASN A 25 16.09 -2.56 22.60
C ASN A 25 15.54 -3.15 21.31
N GLY A 26 15.99 -2.61 20.18
CA GLY A 26 15.63 -3.07 18.85
C GLY A 26 15.47 -1.90 17.90
N SER A 27 15.26 -2.19 16.62
CA SER A 27 15.05 -1.17 15.60
C SER A 27 13.60 -0.71 15.47
N GLY A 28 12.65 -1.47 16.02
CA GLY A 28 11.21 -1.26 15.85
C GLY A 28 10.70 -1.70 14.48
N TRP A 29 11.53 -2.22 13.57
CA TRP A 29 11.07 -2.68 12.26
C TRP A 29 10.22 -3.93 12.38
N CYS A 30 9.08 -3.97 11.67
CA CYS A 30 8.20 -5.12 11.62
C CYS A 30 8.34 -5.84 10.28
N GLN A 31 8.46 -7.15 10.31
CA GLN A 31 8.57 -7.97 9.11
C GLN A 31 7.58 -9.15 9.15
N PRO A 32 6.98 -9.53 8.02
CA PRO A 32 6.22 -10.77 7.93
C PRO A 32 7.05 -11.97 8.38
N THR A 33 6.44 -12.88 9.14
CA THR A 33 7.09 -14.07 9.72
C THR A 33 7.35 -15.18 8.70
N SER A 34 6.58 -15.20 7.60
CA SER A 34 6.63 -16.24 6.56
C SER A 34 7.16 -15.69 5.22
N GLY A 35 7.99 -14.66 5.27
CA GLY A 35 8.41 -13.90 4.08
C GLY A 35 7.31 -12.96 3.58
N THR A 36 7.61 -12.18 2.53
CA THR A 36 6.69 -11.17 1.98
C THR A 36 5.33 -11.78 1.69
N HIS A 37 4.29 -11.21 2.32
CA HIS A 37 2.91 -11.60 2.05
C HIS A 37 2.38 -10.83 0.84
N ASN A 38 1.95 -11.56 -0.20
CA ASN A 38 1.47 -10.97 -1.43
C ASN A 38 -0.07 -11.01 -1.47
N PHE A 39 -0.70 -9.84 -1.55
CA PHE A 39 -2.12 -9.72 -1.87
C PHE A 39 -2.29 -9.64 -3.38
N PHE A 40 -2.90 -10.69 -3.97
CA PHE A 40 -3.24 -10.68 -5.39
C PHE A 40 -4.65 -10.15 -5.59
N PHE A 41 -4.80 -9.14 -6.45
CA PHE A 41 -6.08 -8.65 -6.92
C PHE A 41 -6.03 -8.54 -8.46
N PRO A 42 -6.89 -9.28 -9.19
CA PRO A 42 -6.97 -9.12 -10.64
C PRO A 42 -7.68 -7.81 -10.98
N LEU A 43 -7.13 -7.08 -11.93
CA LEU A 43 -7.74 -5.88 -12.49
C LEU A 43 -8.15 -6.16 -13.94
N ASP A 44 -9.35 -6.69 -14.11
CA ASP A 44 -9.91 -7.01 -15.43
C ASP A 44 -10.86 -5.90 -15.89
N GLN A 45 -10.34 -4.98 -16.70
CA GLN A 45 -11.11 -3.87 -17.26
C GLN A 45 -11.16 -3.97 -18.78
N THR A 46 -12.37 -3.94 -19.33
CA THR A 46 -12.61 -3.92 -20.78
C THR A 46 -13.19 -2.58 -21.17
N ILE A 47 -12.41 -1.81 -21.93
CA ILE A 47 -12.90 -0.58 -22.55
C ILE A 47 -13.70 -0.98 -23.80
N THR A 48 -15.02 -0.88 -23.73
CA THR A 48 -15.92 -1.25 -24.84
C THR A 48 -16.19 -0.12 -25.81
N ASP A 49 -16.02 1.12 -25.36
CA ASP A 49 -16.18 2.33 -26.17
C ASP A 49 -14.80 2.83 -26.59
N THR A 50 -14.57 2.96 -27.91
CA THR A 50 -13.27 3.43 -28.42
C THR A 50 -12.95 4.86 -28.00
N ASP A 51 -13.97 5.68 -27.73
CA ASP A 51 -13.78 7.07 -27.29
C ASP A 51 -13.31 7.14 -25.81
N GLU A 52 -13.42 6.03 -25.09
CA GLU A 52 -12.87 5.88 -23.73
C GLU A 52 -11.43 5.35 -23.73
N ASN A 53 -10.88 4.92 -24.87
CA ASN A 53 -9.46 4.59 -25.05
C ASN A 53 -8.70 5.74 -25.71
N GLN A 54 -8.64 6.86 -25.01
CA GLN A 54 -7.92 8.05 -25.47
C GLN A 54 -7.16 8.74 -24.34
N ALA A 55 -6.14 9.51 -24.71
CA ALA A 55 -5.31 10.26 -23.79
C ALA A 55 -6.17 11.14 -22.88
N GLY A 56 -5.88 11.12 -21.58
CA GLY A 56 -6.67 11.88 -20.60
C GLY A 56 -7.69 11.05 -19.82
N LYS A 57 -8.04 9.85 -20.30
CA LYS A 57 -9.02 8.98 -19.62
C LYS A 57 -8.41 8.28 -18.41
N ILE A 58 -9.23 8.09 -17.38
CA ILE A 58 -8.84 7.46 -16.12
C ILE A 58 -9.82 6.32 -15.81
N VAL A 59 -9.28 5.11 -15.71
CA VAL A 59 -10.01 3.95 -15.20
C VAL A 59 -9.76 3.85 -13.70
N LYS A 60 -10.82 3.82 -12.88
CA LYS A 60 -10.73 3.79 -11.42
C LYS A 60 -11.29 2.49 -10.89
N GLU A 61 -10.50 1.81 -10.08
CA GLU A 61 -10.86 0.53 -9.50
C GLU A 61 -10.42 0.45 -8.05
N SER A 62 -11.00 -0.48 -7.30
CA SER A 62 -10.66 -0.71 -5.90
C SER A 62 -10.50 -2.18 -5.63
N TRP A 63 -9.62 -2.50 -4.68
CA TRP A 63 -9.50 -3.87 -4.18
C TRP A 63 -9.81 -3.91 -2.69
N SER A 64 -10.43 -5.00 -2.28
CA SER A 64 -10.68 -5.38 -0.90
C SER A 64 -10.66 -6.90 -0.84
N VAL A 65 -9.46 -7.45 -0.76
CA VAL A 65 -9.27 -8.90 -0.70
C VAL A 65 -9.25 -9.36 0.75
N GLY A 66 -9.72 -10.59 0.99
CA GLY A 66 -9.52 -11.24 2.28
C GLY A 66 -8.06 -11.59 2.49
N GLY A 67 -7.71 -11.94 3.73
CA GLY A 67 -6.38 -12.40 4.09
C GLY A 67 -5.75 -11.55 5.19
N GLU A 68 -4.98 -12.24 6.01
CA GLU A 68 -4.20 -11.69 7.09
C GLU A 68 -2.85 -12.42 7.11
N TYR A 69 -1.82 -11.77 7.60
CA TYR A 69 -0.51 -12.36 7.78
C TYR A 69 0.04 -12.07 9.16
N SER A 70 0.95 -12.92 9.60
CA SER A 70 1.67 -12.77 10.86
C SER A 70 2.92 -11.93 10.63
N ALA A 71 3.11 -10.86 11.40
CA ALA A 71 4.32 -10.03 11.36
C ALA A 71 4.99 -9.95 12.74
N ARG A 72 6.30 -9.80 12.78
CA ARG A 72 7.07 -9.67 14.02
C ARG A 72 7.91 -8.41 13.98
N CYS A 73 7.88 -7.65 15.07
CA CYS A 73 8.67 -6.44 15.24
C CYS A 73 9.96 -6.71 16.00
N ASP A 74 11.03 -6.00 15.63
CA ASP A 74 12.34 -6.06 16.28
C ASP A 74 12.38 -5.12 17.48
N CYS A 75 11.95 -5.63 18.63
CA CYS A 75 11.99 -4.95 19.92
C CYS A 75 11.87 -5.97 21.08
N ASP A 76 12.18 -5.55 22.31
CA ASP A 76 12.21 -6.44 23.48
C ASP A 76 11.33 -6.02 24.68
N ASN A 77 10.72 -4.82 24.66
CA ASN A 77 9.77 -4.46 25.73
C ASN A 77 8.43 -5.16 25.54
N LYS A 78 8.14 -6.09 26.45
CA LYS A 78 6.94 -6.90 26.38
C LYS A 78 5.64 -6.13 26.58
N ASP A 79 5.72 -5.07 27.38
CA ASP A 79 4.57 -4.26 27.77
C ASP A 79 4.33 -3.09 26.81
N TYR A 80 5.13 -2.98 25.74
CA TYR A 80 4.96 -1.93 24.75
C TYR A 80 3.60 -2.04 24.08
N GLN A 81 2.84 -0.95 24.16
CA GLN A 81 1.65 -0.69 23.36
C GLN A 81 1.86 0.63 22.67
N GLY A 82 1.72 0.66 21.35
CA GLY A 82 1.92 1.87 20.58
C GLY A 82 1.26 1.84 19.23
N VAL A 83 1.53 2.89 18.45
CA VAL A 83 1.10 2.99 17.06
C VAL A 83 2.03 2.20 16.15
N ASN A 84 1.48 1.69 15.04
CA ASN A 84 2.26 1.14 13.94
C ASN A 84 2.46 2.24 12.89
N TYR A 85 3.66 2.34 12.33
CA TYR A 85 3.90 3.17 11.15
C TYR A 85 4.03 2.30 9.91
N PHE A 86 3.61 2.85 8.78
CA PHE A 86 3.56 2.15 7.51
C PHE A 86 4.31 2.95 6.45
N THR A 87 4.99 2.22 5.58
CA THR A 87 5.71 2.72 4.42
C THR A 87 5.28 1.88 3.21
N ALA A 88 4.97 2.54 2.11
CA ALA A 88 4.64 1.89 0.86
C ALA A 88 5.55 2.42 -0.24
N THR A 89 6.07 1.51 -1.06
CA THR A 89 6.82 1.86 -2.27
C THR A 89 6.03 1.44 -3.50
N THR A 90 6.47 1.89 -4.67
CA THR A 90 5.86 1.56 -5.97
C THR A 90 6.26 0.18 -6.49
N GLY A 91 6.90 -0.66 -5.66
CA GLY A 91 7.43 -1.96 -6.07
C GLY A 91 8.45 -1.82 -7.21
N ASP A 92 8.22 -2.54 -8.31
CA ASP A 92 9.07 -2.55 -9.50
C ASP A 92 8.87 -1.33 -10.42
N LEU A 93 7.87 -0.49 -10.16
CA LEU A 93 7.62 0.71 -10.96
C LEU A 93 8.63 1.79 -10.58
N THR A 94 9.69 1.89 -11.38
CA THR A 94 10.82 2.81 -11.13
C THR A 94 10.72 4.13 -11.87
N GLN A 95 9.89 4.22 -12.92
CA GLN A 95 9.72 5.41 -13.73
C GLN A 95 8.46 6.18 -13.33
N LYS A 96 8.64 7.41 -12.82
CA LYS A 96 7.54 8.35 -12.63
C LYS A 96 6.92 8.70 -13.99
N GLY A 97 5.59 8.71 -14.03
CA GLY A 97 4.78 9.08 -15.18
C GLY A 97 4.70 10.59 -15.37
N THR A 98 3.82 10.99 -16.27
CA THR A 98 3.54 12.38 -16.64
C THR A 98 2.30 12.94 -15.94
N TYR A 99 1.44 12.07 -15.40
CA TYR A 99 0.20 12.43 -14.75
C TYR A 99 0.30 12.41 -13.22
N SER A 100 -0.43 13.33 -12.58
CA SER A 100 -0.66 13.36 -11.13
C SER A 100 -2.06 13.92 -10.88
N GLU A 101 -2.73 13.50 -9.81
CA GLU A 101 -4.01 14.05 -9.38
C GLU A 101 -4.17 14.04 -7.86
N ALA A 102 -5.27 14.56 -7.34
CA ALA A 102 -5.59 14.43 -5.92
C ALA A 102 -6.09 13.02 -5.58
N GLY A 103 -5.48 12.42 -4.55
CA GLY A 103 -5.93 11.22 -3.88
C GLY A 103 -7.27 11.42 -3.16
N SER A 104 -7.81 10.31 -2.66
CA SER A 104 -9.07 10.24 -1.91
C SER A 104 -9.04 11.08 -0.62
N ASN A 105 -7.86 11.35 -0.08
CA ASN A 105 -7.66 12.21 1.09
C ASN A 105 -7.19 13.64 0.73
N GLY A 106 -7.20 14.00 -0.56
CA GLY A 106 -6.77 15.31 -1.05
C GLY A 106 -5.25 15.48 -1.19
N GLN A 107 -4.43 14.51 -0.78
CA GLN A 107 -2.99 14.54 -1.01
C GLN A 107 -2.67 14.28 -2.49
N GLN A 108 -1.53 14.79 -2.98
CA GLN A 108 -1.09 14.52 -4.35
C GLN A 108 -0.77 13.03 -4.52
N MET A 109 -1.31 12.43 -5.58
CA MET A 109 -1.02 11.09 -6.04
C MET A 109 -0.30 11.18 -7.38
N ASP A 110 0.96 10.78 -7.40
CA ASP A 110 1.76 10.67 -8.61
C ASP A 110 1.49 9.33 -9.31
N PHE A 111 1.52 9.35 -10.63
CA PHE A 111 1.41 8.13 -11.44
C PHE A 111 2.79 7.65 -11.87
N TYR A 112 2.90 6.35 -12.11
CA TYR A 112 4.11 5.68 -12.55
C TYR A 112 3.85 4.90 -13.84
N VAL A 113 4.86 4.79 -14.69
CA VAL A 113 4.72 4.12 -15.99
C VAL A 113 4.44 2.64 -15.77
N LEU A 114 3.23 2.20 -16.16
CA LEU A 114 2.81 0.80 -16.09
C LEU A 114 3.10 0.09 -17.41
N VAL A 115 2.73 0.73 -18.53
CA VAL A 115 3.07 0.28 -19.89
C VAL A 115 3.56 1.49 -20.66
N ALA A 116 4.84 1.46 -21.05
CA ALA A 116 5.50 2.57 -21.73
C ALA A 116 4.68 3.05 -22.95
N GLY A 117 4.36 4.35 -22.95
CA GLY A 117 3.60 5.02 -24.01
C GLY A 117 2.12 4.64 -24.10
N LYS A 118 1.57 3.92 -23.10
CA LYS A 118 0.15 3.51 -23.11
C LYS A 118 -0.58 3.79 -21.80
N LEU A 119 -0.01 3.36 -20.68
CA LEU A 119 -0.67 3.34 -19.38
C LEU A 119 0.27 3.82 -18.28
N GLU A 120 -0.23 4.70 -17.43
CA GLU A 120 0.37 5.04 -16.14
C GLU A 120 -0.58 4.64 -15.01
N ILE A 121 -0.05 4.43 -13.81
CA ILE A 121 -0.82 3.96 -12.66
C ILE A 121 -0.53 4.78 -11.40
N GLY A 122 -1.59 5.21 -10.74
CA GLY A 122 -1.59 5.76 -9.39
C GLY A 122 -2.27 4.78 -8.45
N THR A 123 -1.75 4.65 -7.23
CA THR A 123 -2.32 3.73 -6.23
C THR A 123 -2.44 4.38 -4.86
N GLU A 124 -3.45 3.97 -4.10
CA GLU A 124 -3.64 4.34 -2.71
C GLU A 124 -3.84 3.08 -1.88
N THR A 125 -3.20 2.95 -0.71
CA THR A 125 -3.48 1.85 0.22
C THR A 125 -4.25 2.35 1.43
N TYR A 126 -5.15 1.53 1.95
CA TYR A 126 -5.91 1.86 3.15
C TYR A 126 -5.08 1.59 4.42
N ILE A 127 -4.96 2.61 5.28
CA ILE A 127 -4.35 2.47 6.60
C ILE A 127 -5.46 2.38 7.66
N VAL A 128 -5.48 1.25 8.37
CA VAL A 128 -6.43 0.93 9.46
C VAL A 128 -6.11 1.73 10.73
N GLY A 129 -6.68 1.34 11.88
CA GLY A 129 -6.49 2.02 13.16
C GLY A 129 -7.46 3.19 13.35
N ASN A 130 -6.98 4.28 13.94
CA ASN A 130 -7.76 5.51 14.07
C ASN A 130 -7.61 6.43 12.85
N LEU A 131 -6.56 6.24 12.04
CA LEU A 131 -6.35 7.01 10.81
C LEU A 131 -7.47 6.77 9.79
N LYS A 132 -7.75 5.49 9.46
CA LYS A 132 -8.87 5.06 8.59
C LYS A 132 -8.92 5.77 7.23
N GLN A 133 -7.77 5.97 6.60
CA GLN A 133 -7.65 6.73 5.34
C GLN A 133 -6.92 5.95 4.24
N TYR A 134 -7.26 6.25 2.99
CA TYR A 134 -6.45 5.87 1.84
C TYR A 134 -5.31 6.87 1.68
N ILE A 135 -4.09 6.36 1.56
CA ILE A 135 -2.88 7.17 1.41
C ILE A 135 -2.25 6.89 0.05
N PRO A 136 -1.99 7.92 -0.78
CA PRO A 136 -1.28 7.76 -2.05
C PRO A 136 0.10 7.14 -1.89
N VAL A 137 0.41 6.13 -2.70
CA VAL A 137 1.72 5.47 -2.76
C VAL A 137 2.61 6.23 -3.75
N PRO A 138 3.90 6.46 -3.44
CA PRO A 138 4.61 6.03 -2.23
C PRO A 138 4.41 6.97 -1.04
N PHE A 139 4.54 6.42 0.18
CA PHE A 139 4.59 7.19 1.42
C PHE A 139 5.54 6.53 2.43
N SER A 140 5.95 7.30 3.43
CA SER A 140 6.86 6.84 4.49
C SER A 140 6.34 7.20 5.87
N ALA A 141 6.48 6.26 6.80
CA ALA A 141 6.23 6.46 8.23
C ALA A 141 4.84 7.07 8.55
N ILE A 142 3.78 6.57 7.91
CA ILE A 142 2.40 6.97 8.22
C ILE A 142 1.87 6.16 9.38
N SER A 143 1.49 6.83 10.47
CA SER A 143 0.92 6.20 11.67
C SER A 143 -0.51 5.74 11.44
N ASN A 144 -0.88 4.55 11.92
CA ASN A 144 -2.29 4.16 12.02
C ASN A 144 -3.07 4.86 13.14
N GLN A 145 -2.39 5.68 13.95
CA GLN A 145 -2.96 6.44 15.07
C GLN A 145 -3.68 5.58 16.13
N ALA A 146 -3.46 4.26 16.13
CA ALA A 146 -4.08 3.34 17.08
C ALA A 146 -3.09 3.04 18.21
N PRO A 147 -3.27 3.61 19.43
CA PRO A 147 -2.26 3.59 20.49
C PRO A 147 -2.01 2.21 21.11
N THR A 148 -2.83 1.22 20.79
CA THR A 148 -2.74 -0.16 21.31
C THR A 148 -2.56 -1.21 20.22
N ALA A 149 -2.19 -0.78 19.00
CA ALA A 149 -2.08 -1.67 17.84
C ALA A 149 -0.69 -2.31 17.65
N GLY A 150 0.33 -1.77 18.31
CA GLY A 150 1.71 -2.26 18.32
C GLY A 150 2.00 -3.13 19.54
N GLY A 151 3.00 -4.01 19.41
CA GLY A 151 3.47 -4.88 20.49
C GLY A 151 4.86 -5.45 20.20
N CYS A 152 5.70 -5.53 21.24
CA CYS A 152 7.12 -5.89 21.14
C CYS A 152 7.52 -7.21 21.83
N THR A 153 6.61 -7.89 22.56
CA THR A 153 6.87 -9.30 22.92
C THR A 153 6.79 -10.18 21.67
N GLY A 154 7.32 -11.41 21.68
CA GLY A 154 7.08 -12.48 20.68
C GLY A 154 5.61 -12.87 20.41
N ALA A 155 4.67 -11.94 20.51
CA ALA A 155 3.41 -11.92 19.82
C ALA A 155 3.69 -11.51 18.37
N ASP A 156 3.74 -12.52 17.51
CA ASP A 156 3.40 -12.30 16.13
C ASP A 156 2.12 -11.45 16.07
N ILE A 157 2.15 -10.33 15.34
CA ILE A 157 0.96 -9.60 14.94
C ILE A 157 0.23 -10.53 13.99
N ASN A 158 -0.59 -11.42 14.55
CA ASN A 158 -1.18 -12.55 13.84
C ASN A 158 -2.26 -12.16 12.81
N LYS A 159 -2.68 -10.89 12.85
CA LYS A 159 -3.80 -10.36 12.04
C LYS A 159 -3.42 -9.07 11.32
N MET A 160 -2.20 -9.02 10.78
CA MET A 160 -1.83 -7.88 9.93
C MET A 160 -2.58 -7.98 8.60
N SER A 161 -3.24 -6.90 8.22
CA SER A 161 -4.03 -6.80 6.99
C SER A 161 -3.57 -5.67 6.07
N ALA A 162 -2.47 -4.99 6.40
CA ALA A 162 -1.93 -3.90 5.60
C ALA A 162 -1.66 -4.39 4.16
N GLY A 163 -2.31 -3.75 3.18
CA GLY A 163 -2.21 -4.08 1.75
C GLY A 163 -3.38 -4.84 1.17
N ASN A 164 -4.27 -5.38 2.00
CA ASN A 164 -5.44 -6.09 1.51
C ASN A 164 -6.53 -5.18 0.90
N LYS A 165 -6.40 -3.86 1.06
CA LYS A 165 -7.38 -2.88 0.62
C LYS A 165 -6.74 -1.61 0.08
N GLY A 166 -7.26 -1.11 -1.04
CA GLY A 166 -6.79 0.12 -1.68
C GLY A 166 -7.53 0.48 -2.97
N ASN A 167 -7.05 1.52 -3.63
CA ASN A 167 -7.58 2.03 -4.90
C ASN A 167 -6.49 2.07 -5.96
N VAL A 168 -6.85 1.70 -7.19
CA VAL A 168 -6.02 1.84 -8.39
C VAL A 168 -6.66 2.85 -9.32
N ARG A 169 -5.83 3.69 -9.94
CA ARG A 169 -6.23 4.56 -11.04
C ARG A 169 -5.27 4.36 -12.20
N ILE A 170 -5.79 4.02 -13.37
CA ILE A 170 -5.01 3.85 -14.60
C ILE A 170 -5.29 5.03 -15.50
N TYR A 171 -4.24 5.77 -15.84
CA TYR A 171 -4.26 6.87 -16.79
C TYR A 171 -3.87 6.36 -18.19
N ILE A 172 -4.69 6.66 -19.19
CA ILE A 172 -4.41 6.35 -20.59
C ILE A 172 -3.62 7.52 -21.19
N THR A 173 -2.45 7.22 -21.76
CA THR A 173 -1.50 8.23 -22.27
C THR A 173 -1.57 8.46 -23.78
N HIS A 174 -2.40 7.71 -24.53
CA HIS A 174 -2.42 7.67 -25.99
C HIS A 174 -3.80 7.90 -26.56
#